data_AF-A0A6I1KEH0-F1
#
_entry.id   AF-A0A6I1KEH0-F1
#
_cell.length_a   1.000
_cell.length_b   1.000
_cell.length_c   1.000
_cell.angle_alpha   90.00
_cell.angle_beta   90.00
_cell.angle_gamma   90.00
#
_symmetry.space_group_name_H-M   'P 1'
#
loop_
_entity.id
_entity.type
_entity.pdbx_description
1 polymer ?
#
loop_
_entity_poly.entity_id
_entity_poly.type
_entity_poly.pdbx_seq_one_letter_code
_entity_poly.pdbx_strand_id
1 'polypeptide(L)'
;MMGKKLFISAGLLLVVLSGCSPAVSLWRHDAKMVLDKARLEGAYEMFPQESKSAEDALLEGETLLQEDEVEKADNFFFLAWSKGILLDENFAAEKKRREEELKRKAEAEKRELERQRVLLEEQRRLAQEKAAAEERAVAEAEAEVKRKAEKARQTRERPLPSFHTVKRGETLPLISAQPDVYNDPALWPLLYRANRDQIRDPKHIWPGQVLRIPRSLSREDLAEARRYAQEKPIY
;
A
#
# COMPACT_ATOMS: atom_id res chain seq x y z
N MET A 1 -110.42 85.00 -3.77
CA MET A 1 -109.16 85.47 -3.16
C MET A 1 -108.21 84.26 -3.12
N MET A 2 -107.42 84.02 -4.16
CA MET A 2 -106.05 84.53 -4.34
C MET A 2 -105.12 84.17 -3.17
N GLY A 3 -104.26 83.17 -3.40
CA GLY A 3 -103.10 82.86 -2.58
C GLY A 3 -102.14 81.95 -3.36
N LYS A 4 -100.98 82.49 -3.71
CA LYS A 4 -100.00 81.94 -4.68
C LYS A 4 -99.14 80.83 -4.06
N LYS A 5 -98.77 79.86 -4.93
CA LYS A 5 -97.47 79.18 -5.11
C LYS A 5 -96.50 79.12 -3.91
N LEU A 6 -95.98 77.92 -3.62
CA LEU A 6 -94.53 77.64 -3.65
C LEU A 6 -94.29 76.12 -3.59
N PHE A 7 -93.95 75.50 -4.72
CA PHE A 7 -93.32 74.18 -4.74
C PHE A 7 -91.86 74.39 -4.34
N ILE A 8 -91.49 74.00 -3.12
CA ILE A 8 -90.08 73.91 -2.71
C ILE A 8 -89.65 72.47 -2.95
N SER A 9 -89.09 72.24 -4.13
CA SER A 9 -88.31 71.04 -4.44
C SER A 9 -87.03 71.09 -3.62
N ALA A 10 -87.00 70.40 -2.47
CA ALA A 10 -85.78 70.16 -1.72
C ALA A 10 -84.88 69.22 -2.54
N GLY A 11 -83.93 69.79 -3.27
CA GLY A 11 -82.89 69.04 -3.95
C GLY A 11 -82.02 68.32 -2.92
N LEU A 12 -82.11 66.99 -2.89
CA LEU A 12 -81.18 66.13 -2.18
C LEU A 12 -79.82 66.25 -2.89
N LEU A 13 -78.94 67.11 -2.36
CA LEU A 13 -77.57 67.25 -2.82
C LEU A 13 -76.81 65.97 -2.42
N LEU A 14 -76.78 65.00 -3.32
CA LEU A 14 -76.04 63.76 -3.15
C LEU A 14 -74.54 64.08 -3.33
N VAL A 15 -73.88 64.42 -2.23
CA VAL A 15 -72.42 64.58 -2.17
C VAL A 15 -71.81 63.20 -2.41
N VAL A 16 -71.47 62.91 -3.66
CA VAL A 16 -70.60 61.79 -4.00
C VAL A 16 -69.22 62.17 -3.49
N LEU A 17 -68.88 61.71 -2.28
CA LEU A 17 -67.50 61.65 -1.86
C LEU A 17 -66.81 60.66 -2.80
N SER A 18 -66.20 61.18 -3.85
CA SER A 18 -65.21 60.46 -4.64
C SER A 18 -64.05 60.17 -3.71
N GLY A 19 -64.16 59.06 -2.97
CA GLY A 19 -63.04 58.51 -2.24
C GLY A 19 -62.01 58.07 -3.28
N CYS A 20 -60.96 58.87 -3.47
CA CYS A 20 -59.76 58.39 -4.11
C CYS A 20 -59.25 57.22 -3.27
N SER A 21 -59.46 55.98 -3.72
CA SER A 21 -58.73 54.85 -3.17
C SER A 21 -57.24 55.16 -3.39
N PRO A 22 -56.39 55.18 -2.35
CA PRO A 22 -54.98 55.38 -2.56
C PRO A 22 -54.47 54.31 -3.52
N ALA A 23 -53.64 54.70 -4.48
CA ALA A 23 -52.96 53.75 -5.33
C ALA A 23 -52.11 52.85 -4.44
N VAL A 24 -52.38 51.55 -4.46
CA VAL A 24 -51.70 50.56 -3.62
C VAL A 24 -50.52 50.00 -4.40
N SER A 25 -49.33 50.02 -3.79
CA SER A 25 -48.14 49.40 -4.37
C SER A 25 -48.34 47.90 -4.56
N LEU A 26 -48.16 47.39 -5.78
CA LEU A 26 -48.39 45.98 -6.11
C LEU A 26 -47.24 45.06 -5.67
N TRP A 27 -45.99 45.51 -5.81
CA TRP A 27 -44.80 44.64 -5.68
C TRP A 27 -44.06 44.78 -4.35
N ARG A 28 -44.43 45.77 -3.53
CA ARG A 28 -43.70 46.11 -2.30
C ARG A 28 -43.59 44.96 -1.31
N HIS A 29 -44.66 44.20 -1.12
CA HIS A 29 -44.66 43.06 -0.20
C HIS A 29 -43.76 41.94 -0.71
N ASP A 30 -43.91 41.54 -1.97
CA ASP A 30 -43.15 40.44 -2.58
C ASP A 30 -41.65 40.78 -2.65
N ALA A 31 -41.30 42.03 -2.95
CA ALA A 31 -39.93 42.51 -2.93
C ALA A 31 -39.29 42.37 -1.54
N LYS A 32 -40.00 42.72 -0.47
CA LYS A 32 -39.52 42.53 0.91
C LYS A 32 -39.35 41.05 1.24
N MET A 33 -40.35 40.23 0.92
CA MET A 33 -40.33 38.81 1.22
C MET A 33 -39.15 38.09 0.57
N VAL A 34 -38.86 38.36 -0.71
CA VAL A 34 -37.75 37.71 -1.41
C VAL A 34 -36.39 38.15 -0.85
N LEU A 35 -36.23 39.43 -0.51
CA LEU A 35 -34.98 39.95 0.05
C LEU A 35 -34.74 39.52 1.49
N ASP A 36 -35.79 39.46 2.31
CA ASP A 36 -35.70 38.95 3.68
C ASP A 36 -35.36 37.45 3.69
N LYS A 37 -35.97 36.65 2.79
CA LYS A 37 -35.58 35.24 2.60
C LYS A 37 -34.10 35.13 2.21
N ALA A 38 -33.67 35.85 1.18
CA ALA A 38 -32.28 35.82 0.72
C ALA A 38 -31.29 36.21 1.83
N ARG A 39 -31.64 37.19 2.67
CA ARG A 39 -30.84 37.58 3.84
C ARG A 39 -30.77 36.45 4.88
N LEU A 40 -31.90 35.85 5.24
CA LEU A 40 -31.96 34.77 6.24
C LEU A 40 -31.21 33.51 5.78
N GLU A 41 -31.20 33.22 4.48
CA GLU A 41 -30.51 32.07 3.92
C GLU A 41 -29.01 32.29 3.72
N GLY A 42 -28.52 33.52 3.92
CA GLY A 42 -27.11 33.88 3.83
C GLY A 42 -26.63 34.22 2.42
N ALA A 43 -27.53 34.63 1.53
CA ALA A 43 -27.17 35.06 0.18
C ALA A 43 -26.34 36.35 0.19
N TYR A 44 -26.46 37.17 1.22
CA TYR A 44 -25.82 38.48 1.34
C TYR A 44 -24.31 38.37 1.54
N GLU A 45 -23.87 37.34 2.26
CA GLU A 45 -22.47 37.03 2.48
C GLU A 45 -21.83 36.49 1.20
N MET A 46 -22.60 35.79 0.37
CA MET A 46 -22.11 35.16 -0.85
C MET A 46 -22.14 36.10 -2.06
N PHE A 47 -23.14 36.99 -2.13
CA PHE A 47 -23.38 37.93 -3.23
C PHE A 47 -23.64 39.35 -2.68
N PRO A 48 -22.64 39.99 -2.06
CA PRO A 48 -22.83 41.26 -1.37
C PRO A 48 -23.19 42.41 -2.30
N GLN A 49 -22.71 42.40 -3.55
CA GLN A 49 -22.98 43.48 -4.51
C GLN A 49 -24.40 43.40 -5.06
N GLU A 50 -24.85 42.19 -5.39
CA GLU A 50 -26.18 41.90 -5.92
C GLU A 50 -27.24 42.13 -4.84
N SER A 51 -26.95 41.70 -3.61
CA SER A 51 -27.81 41.92 -2.45
C SER A 51 -27.99 43.41 -2.17
N LYS A 52 -26.88 44.17 -2.12
CA LYS A 52 -26.94 45.62 -1.97
C LYS A 52 -27.72 46.28 -3.11
N SER A 53 -27.50 45.85 -4.36
CA SER A 53 -28.21 46.41 -5.52
C SER A 53 -29.72 46.19 -5.48
N ALA A 54 -30.17 45.09 -4.87
CA ALA A 54 -31.59 44.80 -4.69
C ALA A 54 -32.19 45.58 -3.51
N GLU A 55 -31.43 45.74 -2.41
CA GLU A 55 -31.82 46.59 -1.28
C GLU A 55 -31.89 48.07 -1.65
N ASP A 56 -30.92 48.58 -2.42
CA ASP A 56 -30.91 49.96 -2.89
C ASP A 56 -32.17 50.25 -3.73
N ALA A 57 -32.62 49.29 -4.56
CA ALA A 57 -33.85 49.40 -5.33
C ALA A 57 -35.11 49.38 -4.44
N LEU A 58 -35.12 48.55 -3.39
CA LEU A 58 -36.21 48.53 -2.41
C LEU A 58 -36.29 49.87 -1.65
N LEU A 59 -35.14 50.41 -1.23
CA LEU A 59 -35.05 51.67 -0.50
C LEU A 59 -35.50 52.85 -1.37
N GLU A 60 -35.10 52.88 -2.65
CA GLU A 60 -35.55 53.91 -3.59
C GLU A 60 -37.07 53.86 -3.78
N GLY A 61 -37.65 52.66 -3.89
CA GLY A 61 -39.10 52.48 -3.93
C GLY A 61 -39.80 52.99 -2.65
N GLU A 62 -39.22 52.77 -1.47
CA GLU A 62 -39.74 53.29 -0.20
C GLU A 62 -39.68 54.83 -0.15
N THR A 63 -38.60 55.44 -0.64
CA THR A 63 -38.45 56.90 -0.72
C THR A 63 -39.52 57.51 -1.63
N LEU A 64 -39.68 56.99 -2.85
CA LEU A 64 -40.68 57.49 -3.81
C LEU A 64 -42.11 57.33 -3.31
N LEU A 65 -42.39 56.27 -2.53
CA LEU A 65 -43.70 56.08 -1.92
C LEU A 65 -43.98 57.13 -0.82
N GLN A 66 -42.95 57.59 -0.10
CA GLN A 66 -43.09 58.70 0.85
C GLN A 66 -43.37 60.04 0.14
N GLU A 67 -42.90 60.19 -1.09
CA GLU A 67 -43.14 61.34 -1.96
C GLU A 67 -44.48 61.28 -2.73
N ASP A 68 -45.33 60.27 -2.45
CA ASP A 68 -46.61 60.00 -3.14
C ASP A 68 -46.47 59.65 -4.64
N GLU A 69 -45.25 59.29 -5.08
CA GLU A 69 -44.96 58.87 -6.46
C GLU A 69 -45.17 57.35 -6.66
N VAL A 70 -46.39 56.88 -6.47
CA VAL A 70 -46.72 55.43 -6.37
C VAL A 70 -46.30 54.63 -7.60
N GLU A 71 -46.50 55.14 -8.82
CA GLU A 71 -46.13 54.42 -10.05
C GLU A 71 -44.62 54.21 -10.17
N LYS A 72 -43.82 55.24 -9.82
CA LYS A 72 -42.36 55.13 -9.84
C LYS A 72 -41.89 54.19 -8.73
N ALA A 73 -42.47 54.29 -7.54
CA ALA A 73 -42.19 53.36 -6.43
C ALA A 73 -42.43 51.90 -6.84
N ASP A 74 -43.54 51.60 -7.53
CA ASP A 74 -43.85 50.25 -7.99
C ASP A 74 -42.87 49.69 -9.02
N ASN A 75 -42.31 50.53 -9.89
CA ASN A 75 -41.24 50.11 -10.81
C ASN A 75 -39.96 49.70 -10.05
N PHE A 76 -39.62 50.44 -9.00
CA PHE A 76 -38.47 50.11 -8.14
C PHE A 76 -38.72 48.85 -7.29
N PHE A 77 -39.94 48.65 -6.78
CA PHE A 77 -40.31 47.41 -6.10
C PHE A 77 -40.28 46.21 -7.04
N PHE A 78 -40.77 46.34 -8.28
CA PHE A 78 -40.66 45.29 -9.29
C PHE A 78 -39.20 44.96 -9.62
N LEU A 79 -38.33 45.99 -9.72
CA LEU A 79 -36.90 45.81 -9.92
C LEU A 79 -36.25 45.09 -8.73
N ALA A 80 -36.55 45.51 -7.50
CA ALA A 80 -36.05 44.87 -6.28
C ALA A 80 -36.49 43.40 -6.18
N TRP A 81 -37.76 43.12 -6.49
CA TRP A 81 -38.29 41.76 -6.56
C TRP A 81 -37.56 40.91 -7.61
N SER A 82 -37.44 41.43 -8.85
CA SER A 82 -36.75 40.73 -9.95
C SER A 82 -35.29 40.42 -9.62
N LYS A 83 -34.58 41.38 -9.00
CA LYS A 83 -33.20 41.18 -8.53
C LYS A 83 -33.13 40.17 -7.39
N GLY A 84 -34.09 40.20 -6.46
CA GLY A 84 -34.18 39.23 -5.37
C GLY A 84 -34.39 37.80 -5.85
N ILE A 85 -35.23 37.60 -6.87
CA ILE A 85 -35.42 36.27 -7.50
C ILE A 85 -34.13 35.79 -8.16
N LEU A 86 -33.47 36.65 -8.93
CA LEU A 86 -32.20 36.29 -9.57
C LEU A 86 -31.10 35.97 -8.54
N LEU A 87 -31.06 36.72 -7.43
CA LEU A 87 -30.16 36.46 -6.32
C LEU A 87 -30.42 35.08 -5.69
N ASP A 88 -31.69 34.72 -5.45
CA ASP A 88 -32.09 33.41 -4.91
C ASP A 88 -31.68 32.26 -5.83
N GLU A 89 -31.89 32.41 -7.14
CA GLU A 89 -31.49 31.42 -8.15
C GLU A 89 -29.97 31.23 -8.19
N ASN A 90 -29.22 32.32 -8.24
CA ASN A 90 -27.75 32.28 -8.23
C ASN A 90 -27.21 31.68 -6.94
N PHE A 91 -27.82 32.01 -5.81
CA PHE A 91 -27.46 31.46 -4.51
C PHE A 91 -27.72 29.95 -4.43
N ALA A 92 -28.90 29.49 -4.86
CA ALA A 92 -29.21 28.08 -4.93
C ALA A 92 -28.26 27.31 -5.85
N ALA A 93 -27.94 27.88 -7.02
CA ALA A 93 -26.99 27.30 -7.96
C ALA A 93 -25.59 27.20 -7.39
N GLU A 94 -25.09 28.26 -6.74
CA GLU A 94 -23.75 28.27 -6.15
C GLU A 94 -23.63 27.33 -4.95
N LYS A 95 -24.65 27.27 -4.10
CA LYS A 95 -24.73 26.30 -3.00
C LYS A 95 -24.65 24.86 -3.53
N LYS A 96 -25.44 24.54 -4.56
CA LYS A 96 -25.41 23.22 -5.20
C LYS A 96 -24.04 22.91 -5.79
N ARG A 97 -23.42 23.86 -6.49
CA ARG A 97 -22.06 23.71 -7.04
C ARG A 97 -21.04 23.40 -5.96
N ARG A 98 -21.05 24.14 -4.84
CA ARG A 98 -20.15 23.91 -3.72
C ARG A 98 -20.37 22.54 -3.06
N GLU A 99 -21.62 22.14 -2.87
CA GLU A 99 -21.94 20.81 -2.34
C GLU A 99 -21.45 19.69 -3.27
N GLU A 100 -21.63 19.83 -4.59
CA GLU A 100 -21.12 18.88 -5.58
C GLU A 100 -19.59 18.84 -5.60
N GLU A 101 -18.92 20.00 -5.50
CA GLU A 101 -17.46 20.07 -5.41
C GLU A 101 -16.94 19.38 -4.15
N LEU A 102 -17.57 19.62 -2.99
CA LEU A 102 -17.23 18.95 -1.73
C LEU A 102 -17.42 17.44 -1.84
N LYS A 103 -18.53 16.98 -2.44
CA LYS A 103 -18.78 15.54 -2.68
C LYS A 103 -17.71 14.94 -3.60
N ARG A 104 -17.36 15.62 -4.69
CA ARG A 104 -16.30 15.16 -5.61
C ARG A 104 -14.94 15.08 -4.93
N LYS A 105 -14.59 16.08 -4.11
CA LYS A 105 -13.35 16.08 -3.31
C LYS A 105 -13.32 14.92 -2.32
N ALA A 106 -14.40 14.74 -1.56
CA ALA A 106 -14.52 13.64 -0.60
C ALA A 106 -14.45 12.26 -1.28
N GLU A 107 -15.06 12.10 -2.46
CA GLU A 107 -14.98 10.85 -3.21
C GLU A 107 -13.57 10.63 -3.78
N ALA A 108 -12.90 11.68 -4.27
CA ALA A 108 -11.52 11.58 -4.75
C ALA A 108 -10.55 11.19 -3.63
N GLU A 109 -10.69 11.80 -2.44
CA GLU A 109 -9.92 11.47 -1.24
C GLU A 109 -10.17 10.03 -0.80
N LYS A 110 -11.43 9.58 -0.79
CA LYS A 110 -11.77 8.19 -0.47
C LYS A 110 -11.12 7.21 -1.45
N ARG A 111 -11.15 7.49 -2.75
CA ARG A 111 -10.50 6.67 -3.78
C ARG A 111 -8.98 6.65 -3.61
N GLU A 112 -8.38 7.76 -3.20
CA GLU A 112 -6.95 7.83 -2.92
C GLU A 112 -6.58 6.99 -1.69
N LEU A 113 -7.34 7.11 -0.61
CA LEU A 113 -7.14 6.31 0.60
C LEU A 113 -7.30 4.81 0.30
N GLU A 114 -8.28 4.43 -0.53
CA GLU A 114 -8.45 3.05 -0.97
C GLU A 114 -7.26 2.55 -1.79
N ARG A 115 -6.74 3.35 -2.73
CA ARG A 115 -5.51 3.02 -3.47
C ARG A 115 -4.32 2.82 -2.55
N GLN A 116 -4.14 3.71 -1.56
CA GLN A 116 -3.07 3.58 -0.58
C GLN A 116 -3.21 2.32 0.27
N ARG A 117 -4.44 1.98 0.68
CA ARG A 117 -4.73 0.75 1.43
C ARG A 117 -4.39 -0.50 0.62
N VAL A 118 -4.80 -0.56 -0.64
CA VAL A 118 -4.49 -1.69 -1.54
C VAL A 118 -2.97 -1.82 -1.74
N LEU A 119 -2.26 -0.72 -1.95
CA LEU A 119 -0.80 -0.73 -2.08
C LEU A 119 -0.11 -1.24 -0.81
N LEU A 120 -0.57 -0.80 0.36
CA LEU A 120 -0.04 -1.26 1.64
C LEU A 120 -0.29 -2.76 1.86
N GLU A 121 -1.48 -3.25 1.51
CA GLU A 121 -1.81 -4.67 1.58
C GLU A 121 -0.92 -5.51 0.66
N GLU A 122 -0.70 -5.04 -0.57
CA GLU A 122 0.22 -5.67 -1.52
C GLU A 122 1.67 -5.68 -0.99
N GLN A 123 2.15 -4.57 -0.45
CA GLN A 123 3.48 -4.50 0.16
C GLN A 123 3.62 -5.48 1.33
N ARG A 124 2.59 -5.61 2.17
CA ARG A 124 2.57 -6.57 3.28
C ARG A 124 2.60 -8.01 2.76
N ARG A 125 1.83 -8.33 1.72
CA ARG A 125 1.85 -9.64 1.08
C ARG A 125 3.24 -9.98 0.56
N LEU A 126 3.84 -9.08 -0.22
CA LEU A 126 5.20 -9.28 -0.74
C LEU A 126 6.24 -9.40 0.37
N ALA A 127 6.11 -8.64 1.46
CA ALA A 127 7.00 -8.77 2.62
C ALA A 127 6.84 -10.13 3.31
N GLN A 128 5.61 -10.64 3.47
CA GLN A 128 5.36 -11.96 4.04
C GLN A 128 5.89 -13.08 3.14
N GLU A 129 5.69 -12.98 1.81
CA GLU A 129 6.23 -13.94 0.85
C GLU A 129 7.77 -13.96 0.88
N LYS A 130 8.40 -12.79 0.94
CA LYS A 130 9.86 -12.68 1.08
C LYS A 130 10.35 -13.28 2.38
N ALA A 131 9.71 -12.95 3.51
CA ALA A 131 10.08 -13.50 4.82
C ALA A 131 9.93 -15.03 4.85
N ALA A 132 8.84 -15.58 4.29
CA ALA A 132 8.62 -17.02 4.19
C ALA A 132 9.64 -17.70 3.25
N ALA A 133 10.02 -17.04 2.14
CA ALA A 133 11.05 -17.54 1.24
C ALA A 133 12.43 -17.54 1.91
N GLU A 134 12.76 -16.49 2.66
CA GLU A 134 14.00 -16.40 3.43
C GLU A 134 14.06 -17.47 4.52
N GLU A 135 12.98 -17.67 5.28
CA GLU A 135 12.88 -18.74 6.29
C GLU A 135 13.08 -20.13 5.66
N ARG A 136 12.45 -20.39 4.50
CA ARG A 136 12.64 -21.64 3.75
C ARG A 136 14.09 -21.81 3.29
N ALA A 137 14.71 -20.75 2.77
CA ALA A 137 16.09 -20.80 2.32
C ALA A 137 17.06 -21.07 3.47
N VAL A 138 16.83 -20.45 4.64
CA VAL A 138 17.61 -20.73 5.87
C VAL A 138 17.42 -22.19 6.31
N ALA A 139 16.18 -22.69 6.36
CA ALA A 139 15.90 -24.07 6.74
C ALA A 139 16.52 -25.08 5.78
N GLU A 140 16.50 -24.81 4.47
CA GLU A 140 17.14 -25.65 3.45
C GLU A 140 18.67 -25.64 3.59
N ALA A 141 19.27 -24.47 3.80
CA ALA A 141 20.72 -24.34 4.03
C ALA A 141 21.14 -25.10 5.30
N GLU A 142 20.39 -24.99 6.40
CA GLU A 142 20.65 -25.75 7.63
C GLU A 142 20.51 -27.26 7.40
N ALA A 143 19.48 -27.70 6.66
CA ALA A 143 19.30 -29.10 6.33
C ALA A 143 20.45 -29.64 5.45
N GLU A 144 20.93 -28.84 4.49
CA GLU A 144 22.08 -29.20 3.66
C GLU A 144 23.36 -29.33 4.49
N VAL A 145 23.61 -28.39 5.42
CA VAL A 145 24.74 -28.46 6.36
C VAL A 145 24.66 -29.73 7.21
N LYS A 146 23.49 -30.05 7.78
CA LYS A 146 23.28 -31.28 8.55
C LYS A 146 23.55 -32.53 7.72
N ARG A 147 23.02 -32.60 6.48
CA ARG A 147 23.26 -33.73 5.55
C ARG A 147 24.74 -33.89 5.20
N LYS A 148 25.46 -32.79 4.92
CA LYS A 148 26.90 -32.82 4.66
C LYS A 148 27.70 -33.29 5.88
N ALA A 149 27.34 -32.81 7.07
CA ALA A 149 27.96 -33.23 8.32
C ALA A 149 27.73 -34.72 8.60
N GLU A 150 26.51 -35.23 8.40
CA GLU A 150 26.18 -36.64 8.56
C GLU A 150 26.95 -37.52 7.57
N LYS A 151 26.99 -37.14 6.29
CA LYS A 151 27.78 -37.86 5.27
C LYS A 151 29.27 -37.87 5.61
N ALA A 152 29.82 -36.75 6.09
CA ALA A 152 31.20 -36.68 6.53
C ALA A 152 31.46 -37.59 7.75
N ARG A 153 30.52 -37.64 8.70
CA ARG A 153 30.60 -38.53 9.86
C ARG A 153 30.54 -40.01 9.45
N GLN A 154 29.59 -40.41 8.61
CA GLN A 154 29.51 -41.77 8.07
C GLN A 154 30.77 -42.18 7.32
N THR A 155 31.41 -41.24 6.60
CA THR A 155 32.68 -41.50 5.90
C THR A 155 33.81 -41.75 6.90
N ARG A 156 33.87 -41.00 8.02
CA ARG A 156 34.87 -41.21 9.08
C ARG A 156 34.65 -42.50 9.88
N GLU A 157 33.40 -42.90 10.09
CA GLU A 157 33.04 -44.09 10.87
C GLU A 157 33.12 -45.39 10.04
N ARG A 158 33.37 -45.33 8.72
CA ARG A 158 33.53 -46.52 7.89
C ARG A 158 34.80 -47.27 8.33
N PRO A 159 34.69 -48.54 8.81
CA PRO A 159 35.85 -49.27 9.28
C PRO A 159 36.81 -49.49 8.12
N LEU A 160 38.07 -49.10 8.33
CA LEU A 160 39.13 -49.33 7.35
C LEU A 160 39.33 -50.84 7.17
N PRO A 161 39.60 -51.33 5.96
CA PRO A 161 39.77 -52.76 5.71
C PRO A 161 40.95 -53.30 6.53
N SER A 162 40.72 -54.45 7.19
CA SER A 162 41.79 -55.20 7.87
C SER A 162 42.59 -56.10 6.91
N PHE A 163 42.08 -56.30 5.68
CA PHE A 163 42.68 -57.13 4.66
C PHE A 163 42.59 -56.46 3.29
N HIS A 164 43.62 -56.64 2.46
CA HIS A 164 43.64 -56.20 1.06
C HIS A 164 43.85 -57.39 0.13
N THR A 165 43.04 -57.50 -0.93
CA THR A 165 43.28 -58.50 -1.99
C THR A 165 44.08 -57.85 -3.11
N VAL A 166 45.30 -58.36 -3.33
CA VAL A 166 46.23 -57.85 -4.35
C VAL A 166 45.60 -57.95 -5.73
N LYS A 167 45.62 -56.86 -6.48
CA LYS A 167 45.15 -56.78 -7.87
C LYS A 167 46.31 -56.90 -8.85
N ARG A 168 46.00 -57.15 -10.12
CA ARG A 168 47.00 -57.23 -11.19
C ARG A 168 47.78 -55.91 -11.28
N GLY A 169 49.11 -56.00 -11.18
CA GLY A 169 50.02 -54.86 -11.29
C GLY A 169 50.23 -54.06 -9.99
N GLU A 170 49.64 -54.50 -8.87
CA GLU A 170 49.92 -53.86 -7.58
C GLU A 170 51.26 -54.28 -6.99
N THR A 171 51.92 -53.34 -6.33
CA THR A 171 53.14 -53.55 -5.55
C THR A 171 52.89 -53.15 -4.10
N LEU A 172 53.72 -53.61 -3.15
CA LEU A 172 53.54 -53.26 -1.74
C LEU A 172 53.51 -51.74 -1.46
N PRO A 173 54.35 -50.89 -2.10
CA PRO A 173 54.24 -49.44 -1.96
C PRO A 173 52.95 -48.87 -2.54
N LEU A 174 52.47 -49.40 -3.66
CA LEU A 174 51.21 -48.95 -4.28
C LEU A 174 50.00 -49.29 -3.39
N ILE A 175 50.00 -50.45 -2.74
CA ILE A 175 48.97 -50.84 -1.78
C ILE A 175 49.06 -49.97 -0.51
N SER A 176 50.26 -49.74 0.00
CA SER A 176 50.50 -48.89 1.18
C SER A 176 50.06 -47.43 0.97
N ALA A 177 50.20 -46.92 -0.26
CA ALA A 177 49.78 -45.57 -0.64
C ALA A 177 48.26 -45.38 -0.68
N GLN A 178 47.46 -46.46 -0.64
CA GLN A 178 46.01 -46.33 -0.69
C GLN A 178 45.49 -45.61 0.58
N PRO A 179 44.54 -44.67 0.45
CA PRO A 179 43.98 -43.95 1.60
C PRO A 179 43.39 -44.87 2.67
N ASP A 180 42.81 -45.98 2.24
CA ASP A 180 42.18 -46.97 3.11
C ASP A 180 43.19 -47.91 3.80
N VAL A 181 44.48 -47.86 3.41
CA VAL A 181 45.57 -48.68 3.99
C VAL A 181 46.39 -47.82 4.93
N TYR A 182 47.40 -47.09 4.45
CA TYR A 182 48.19 -46.17 5.27
C TYR A 182 48.30 -44.75 4.71
N ASN A 183 47.84 -44.52 3.48
CA ASN A 183 48.01 -43.25 2.77
C ASN A 183 49.47 -42.77 2.69
N ASP A 184 50.42 -43.71 2.73
CA ASP A 184 51.86 -43.44 2.73
C ASP A 184 52.59 -44.61 2.05
N PRO A 185 53.16 -44.44 0.84
CA PRO A 185 53.87 -45.50 0.15
C PRO A 185 55.09 -46.03 0.91
N ALA A 186 55.71 -45.22 1.78
CA ALA A 186 56.91 -45.60 2.54
C ALA A 186 56.61 -46.56 3.71
N LEU A 187 55.33 -46.84 3.98
CA LEU A 187 54.90 -47.79 5.02
C LEU A 187 54.70 -49.22 4.52
N TRP A 188 55.06 -49.50 3.26
CA TRP A 188 55.04 -50.84 2.70
C TRP A 188 55.76 -51.91 3.54
N PRO A 189 56.85 -51.62 4.29
CA PRO A 189 57.50 -52.62 5.12
C PRO A 189 56.62 -53.18 6.22
N LEU A 190 55.59 -52.45 6.67
CA LEU A 190 54.63 -52.93 7.66
C LEU A 190 53.71 -54.00 7.07
N LEU A 191 53.26 -53.81 5.83
CA LEU A 191 52.53 -54.85 5.09
C LEU A 191 53.41 -56.07 4.88
N TYR A 192 54.67 -55.87 4.48
CA TYR A 192 55.61 -56.97 4.31
C TYR A 192 55.82 -57.74 5.62
N ARG A 193 56.08 -57.04 6.73
CA ARG A 193 56.34 -57.62 8.06
C ARG A 193 55.14 -58.42 8.58
N ALA A 194 53.93 -57.93 8.42
CA ALA A 194 52.71 -58.60 8.87
C ALA A 194 52.30 -59.84 8.03
N ASN A 195 52.90 -59.98 6.84
CA ASN A 195 52.57 -61.02 5.86
C ASN A 195 53.81 -61.83 5.45
N ARG A 196 54.85 -61.89 6.29
CA ARG A 196 56.10 -62.63 6.01
C ARG A 196 55.91 -64.13 5.84
N ASP A 197 54.83 -64.67 6.39
CA ASP A 197 54.39 -66.05 6.20
C ASP A 197 54.04 -66.36 4.73
N GLN A 198 53.61 -65.35 3.97
CA GLN A 198 53.18 -65.50 2.58
C GLN A 198 54.01 -64.70 1.55
N ILE A 199 54.81 -63.73 1.99
CA ILE A 199 55.70 -62.94 1.12
C ILE A 199 57.16 -63.23 1.47
N ARG A 200 57.87 -63.91 0.57
CA ARG A 200 59.32 -64.19 0.72
C ARG A 200 60.20 -63.03 0.24
N ASP A 201 59.83 -62.43 -0.88
CA ASP A 201 60.49 -61.28 -1.47
C ASP A 201 59.48 -60.13 -1.59
N PRO A 202 59.73 -58.97 -0.97
CA PRO A 202 58.82 -57.83 -1.03
C PRO A 202 58.59 -57.26 -2.44
N LYS A 203 59.44 -57.58 -3.42
CA LYS A 203 59.25 -57.20 -4.84
C LYS A 203 58.23 -58.08 -5.57
N HIS A 204 57.86 -59.24 -5.00
CA HIS A 204 57.05 -60.25 -5.66
C HIS A 204 55.79 -60.55 -4.85
N ILE A 205 54.66 -60.00 -5.31
CA ILE A 205 53.31 -60.32 -4.81
C ILE A 205 52.41 -60.70 -5.99
N TRP A 206 51.43 -61.57 -5.74
CA TRP A 206 50.61 -62.14 -6.81
C TRP A 206 49.15 -61.67 -6.74
N PRO A 207 48.49 -61.47 -7.90
CA PRO A 207 47.07 -61.13 -7.92
C PRO A 207 46.23 -62.21 -7.22
N GLY A 208 45.27 -61.79 -6.39
CA GLY A 208 44.42 -62.67 -5.58
C GLY A 208 44.96 -62.98 -4.18
N GLN A 209 46.20 -62.60 -3.87
CA GLN A 209 46.77 -62.76 -2.54
C GLN A 209 46.08 -61.84 -1.52
N VAL A 210 45.73 -62.35 -0.33
CA VAL A 210 45.05 -61.58 0.71
C VAL A 210 46.06 -61.16 1.79
N LEU A 211 46.35 -59.87 1.89
CA LEU A 211 47.32 -59.30 2.83
C LEU A 211 46.63 -58.73 4.06
N ARG A 212 47.14 -59.06 5.26
CA ARG A 212 46.75 -58.43 6.53
C ARG A 212 47.28 -57.00 6.61
N ILE A 213 46.44 -56.06 7.06
CA ILE A 213 46.80 -54.66 7.28
C ILE A 213 46.84 -54.40 8.80
N PRO A 214 48.02 -54.40 9.45
CA PRO A 214 48.12 -54.08 10.87
C PRO A 214 47.71 -52.62 11.16
N ARG A 215 46.96 -52.41 12.26
CA ARG A 215 46.45 -51.07 12.66
C ARG A 215 46.99 -50.58 14.00
N SER A 216 47.42 -51.50 14.87
CA SER A 216 48.04 -51.19 16.16
C SER A 216 49.56 -51.00 15.98
N LEU A 217 49.97 -49.86 15.43
CA LEU A 217 51.36 -49.53 15.14
C LEU A 217 51.82 -48.37 16.03
N SER A 218 53.01 -48.47 16.62
CA SER A 218 53.58 -47.38 17.40
C SER A 218 54.20 -46.30 16.50
N ARG A 219 54.52 -45.13 17.08
CA ARG A 219 55.29 -44.11 16.34
C ARG A 219 56.67 -44.63 15.94
N GLU A 220 57.30 -45.48 16.75
CA GLU A 220 58.57 -46.11 16.40
C GLU A 220 58.42 -47.05 15.20
N ASP A 221 57.36 -47.87 15.13
CA ASP A 221 57.11 -48.79 14.02
C ASP A 221 57.00 -48.05 12.67
N LEU A 222 56.28 -46.92 12.66
CA LEU A 222 56.13 -46.08 11.48
C LEU A 222 57.47 -45.46 11.03
N ALA A 223 58.26 -44.96 11.99
CA ALA A 223 59.57 -44.37 11.70
C ALA A 223 60.57 -45.42 11.21
N GLU A 224 60.55 -46.61 11.79
CA GLU A 224 61.35 -47.75 11.34
C GLU A 224 60.97 -48.19 9.93
N ALA A 225 59.67 -48.31 9.64
CA ALA A 225 59.19 -48.67 8.30
C ALA A 225 59.64 -47.66 7.24
N ARG A 226 59.55 -46.36 7.52
CA ARG A 226 60.03 -45.32 6.60
C ARG A 226 61.53 -45.41 6.36
N ARG A 227 62.33 -45.62 7.42
CA ARG A 227 63.79 -45.83 7.30
C ARG A 227 64.09 -47.07 6.47
N TYR A 228 63.41 -48.19 6.74
CA TYR A 228 63.57 -49.44 5.99
C TYR A 228 63.24 -49.25 4.51
N ALA A 229 62.15 -48.56 4.19
CA ALA A 229 61.75 -48.29 2.80
C ALA A 229 62.79 -47.41 2.07
N GLN A 230 63.39 -46.46 2.77
CA GLN A 230 64.45 -45.60 2.23
C GLN A 230 65.75 -46.37 2.00
N GLU A 231 66.15 -47.23 2.93
CA GLU A 231 67.35 -48.07 2.82
C GLU A 231 67.22 -49.17 1.78
N LYS A 232 66.01 -49.71 1.61
CA LYS A 232 65.71 -50.83 0.71
C LYS A 232 64.59 -50.46 -0.26
N PRO A 233 64.88 -49.57 -1.23
CA PRO A 233 63.91 -49.22 -2.27
C PRO A 233 63.50 -50.47 -3.07
N ILE A 234 62.20 -50.64 -3.29
CA ILE A 234 61.64 -51.76 -4.07
C ILE A 234 60.96 -51.30 -5.38
N TYR A 235 61.34 -50.12 -5.86
CA TYR A 235 60.97 -49.56 -7.15
C TYR A 235 61.95 -49.99 -8.25
#